data_AF-A0A526YI71-F1
#
_entry.id   AF-A0A526YI71-F1
#
_cell.length_a   1.000
_cell.length_b   1.000
_cell.length_c   1.000
_cell.angle_alpha   90.00
_cell.angle_beta   90.00
_cell.angle_gamma   90.00
#
_symmetry.space_group_name_H-M   'P 1'
#
loop_
_entity.id
_entity.type
_entity.pdbx_description
1 polymer ?
#
loop_
_entity_poly.entity_id
_entity_poly.type
_entity_poly.pdbx_seq_one_letter_code
_entity_poly.pdbx_strand_id
1 'polypeptide(L)'
;IDLAQKTMLGVAAAERRVRREPAPIAFVATVGDSDVAITLRYWTSAADFFTTQIDLTKRAKQAFDSEGISIPAPPPEAPRQEASATRR
;
A
#
# COMPACT_ATOMS: atom_id res chain seq x y z
N ILE A 1 6.78 -1.45 -11.50
CA ILE A 1 5.65 -2.27 -11.00
C ILE A 1 6.17 -3.60 -10.47
N ASP A 2 6.88 -4.37 -11.29
CA ASP A 2 7.39 -5.69 -10.93
C ASP A 2 8.24 -5.72 -9.66
N LEU A 3 9.13 -4.72 -9.47
CA LEU A 3 9.92 -4.59 -8.26
C LEU A 3 9.02 -4.47 -7.01
N ALA A 4 8.02 -3.58 -7.03
CA ALA A 4 7.10 -3.40 -5.91
C ALA A 4 6.30 -4.67 -5.59
N GLN A 5 5.80 -5.37 -6.61
CA GLN A 5 5.10 -6.65 -6.42
C GLN A 5 6.02 -7.72 -5.81
N LYS A 6 7.24 -7.86 -6.34
CA LYS A 6 8.25 -8.79 -5.82
C LYS A 6 8.60 -8.49 -4.37
N THR A 7 8.79 -7.21 -4.04
CA THR A 7 9.08 -6.76 -2.68
C THR A 7 7.93 -7.09 -1.72
N MET A 8 6.67 -6.83 -2.09
CA MET A 8 5.54 -7.20 -1.25
C MET A 8 5.39 -8.72 -1.05
N LEU A 9 5.62 -9.51 -2.10
CA LEU A 9 5.62 -10.97 -2.00
C LEU A 9 6.75 -11.47 -1.09
N GLY A 10 7.93 -10.85 -1.15
CA GLY A 10 9.05 -11.14 -0.24
C GLY A 10 8.71 -10.85 1.22
N VAL A 11 8.05 -9.71 1.48
CA VAL A 11 7.55 -9.35 2.82
C VAL A 11 6.53 -10.38 3.32
N ALA A 12 5.59 -10.80 2.47
CA ALA A 12 4.60 -11.82 2.82
C ALA A 12 5.25 -13.19 3.09
N ALA A 13 6.25 -13.58 2.30
CA ALA A 13 6.95 -14.86 2.45
C ALA A 13 7.77 -14.96 3.75
N ALA A 14 8.23 -13.82 4.28
CA ALA A 14 8.94 -13.74 5.56
C ALA A 14 8.01 -13.75 6.79
N GLU A 15 6.70 -13.60 6.59
CA GLU A 15 5.71 -13.59 7.67
C GLU A 15 5.15 -14.99 7.92
N ARG A 16 5.45 -15.56 9.09
CA ARG A 16 5.07 -16.94 9.44
C ARG A 16 3.55 -17.15 9.58
N ARG A 17 2.80 -16.10 9.88
CA ARG A 17 1.33 -16.16 9.99
C ARG A 17 0.65 -16.21 8.62
N VAL A 18 1.35 -15.82 7.55
CA VAL A 18 0.82 -15.91 6.18
C VAL A 18 0.85 -17.36 5.70
N ARG A 19 -0.32 -17.86 5.30
CA ARG A 19 -0.46 -19.19 4.70
C ARG A 19 0.17 -19.20 3.31
N ARG A 20 0.80 -20.33 2.98
CA ARG A 20 1.36 -20.59 1.65
C ARG A 20 0.34 -21.16 0.68
N GLU A 21 -0.70 -21.79 1.21
CA GLU A 21 -1.82 -22.33 0.46
C GLU A 21 -3.13 -21.86 1.12
N PRO A 22 -3.94 -21.03 0.45
CA PRO A 22 -3.66 -20.43 -0.86
C PRO A 22 -2.49 -19.44 -0.83
N ALA A 23 -1.75 -19.34 -1.94
CA ALA A 23 -0.58 -18.47 -2.03
C ALA A 23 -0.95 -16.98 -1.98
N PRO A 24 -0.13 -16.13 -1.35
CA PRO A 24 -0.30 -14.69 -1.43
C PRO A 24 -0.06 -14.19 -2.86
N ILE A 25 -0.77 -13.13 -3.24
CA ILE A 25 -0.66 -12.50 -4.55
C ILE A 25 -0.45 -11.00 -4.39
N ALA A 26 0.43 -10.42 -5.21
CA ALA A 26 0.60 -8.98 -5.33
C ALA A 26 0.18 -8.54 -6.73
N PHE A 27 -0.71 -7.57 -6.84
CA PHE A 27 -1.28 -7.12 -8.11
C PHE A 27 -1.52 -5.61 -8.13
N VAL A 28 -1.58 -5.02 -9.33
CA VAL A 28 -2.03 -3.64 -9.52
C VAL A 28 -3.53 -3.59 -9.27
N ALA A 29 -3.95 -2.89 -8.23
CA ALA A 29 -5.37 -2.71 -7.90
C ALA A 29 -6.00 -1.58 -8.71
N THR A 30 -5.30 -0.45 -8.82
CA THR A 30 -5.73 0.73 -9.57
C THR A 30 -4.53 1.45 -10.19
N VAL A 31 -4.78 2.15 -11.28
CA VAL A 31 -3.84 3.10 -11.89
C VAL A 31 -4.49 4.47 -11.79
N GLY A 32 -3.89 5.37 -11.02
CA GLY A 32 -4.31 6.76 -10.89
C GLY A 32 -3.53 7.70 -11.80
N ASP A 33 -3.81 9.00 -11.71
CA ASP A 33 -3.18 10.02 -12.55
C ASP A 33 -1.69 10.23 -12.21
N SER A 34 -1.32 10.06 -10.95
CA SER A 34 0.05 10.26 -10.45
C SER A 34 0.61 9.08 -9.65
N ASP A 35 -0.15 7.98 -9.54
CA ASP A 35 0.23 6.81 -8.75
C ASP A 35 -0.33 5.51 -9.31
N VAL A 36 0.23 4.40 -8.83
CA VAL A 36 -0.28 3.05 -9.09
C VAL A 36 -0.43 2.35 -7.75
N ALA A 37 -1.65 1.93 -7.42
CA ALA A 37 -1.90 1.17 -6.20
C ALA A 37 -1.54 -0.30 -6.42
N ILE A 38 -0.59 -0.80 -5.66
CA ILE A 38 -0.27 -2.23 -5.60
C ILE A 38 -0.86 -2.81 -4.32
N THR A 39 -1.63 -3.90 -4.44
CA THR A 39 -2.27 -4.59 -3.32
C THR A 39 -1.66 -5.96 -3.09
N LEU A 40 -1.34 -6.27 -1.84
CA LEU A 40 -0.98 -7.61 -1.39
C LEU A 40 -2.22 -8.29 -0.81
N ARG A 41 -2.65 -9.39 -1.40
CA ARG A 41 -3.64 -10.29 -0.81
C ARG A 41 -2.94 -11.50 -0.22
N TYR A 42 -3.27 -11.81 1.03
CA TYR A 42 -2.71 -12.92 1.78
C TYR A 42 -3.79 -13.58 2.64
N TRP A 43 -3.46 -14.74 3.22
CA TRP A 43 -4.36 -15.52 4.06
C TRP A 43 -3.69 -15.78 5.40
N THR A 44 -4.42 -15.65 6.50
CA THR A 44 -3.94 -15.89 7.88
C THR A 44 -5.11 -16.38 8.74
N SER A 45 -4.86 -16.71 10.00
CA SER A 45 -5.94 -17.04 10.94
C SER A 45 -6.78 -15.79 11.26
N ALA A 46 -8.05 -15.98 11.62
CA ALA A 46 -8.89 -14.86 12.03
C ALA A 46 -8.35 -14.14 13.28
N ALA A 47 -7.76 -14.89 14.21
CA ALA A 47 -7.15 -14.36 15.43
C ALA A 47 -5.91 -13.50 15.13
N ASP A 48 -5.14 -13.87 14.10
CA ASP A 48 -3.90 -13.19 13.73
C ASP A 48 -4.10 -12.07 12.71
N PHE A 49 -5.30 -11.92 12.13
CA PHE A 49 -5.54 -11.07 10.97
C PHE A 49 -5.07 -9.63 11.17
N PHE A 50 -5.54 -8.99 12.24
CA PHE A 50 -5.24 -7.58 12.49
C PHE A 50 -3.75 -7.36 12.76
N THR A 51 -3.14 -8.19 13.62
CA THR A 51 -1.71 -8.09 13.93
C THR A 51 -0.85 -8.37 12.69
N THR A 52 -1.24 -9.33 11.86
CA THR A 52 -0.56 -9.63 10.59
C THR A 52 -0.64 -8.45 9.63
N GLN A 53 -1.82 -7.79 9.53
CA GLN A 53 -2.03 -6.65 8.65
C GLN A 53 -1.14 -5.46 8.99
N ILE A 54 -1.10 -5.07 10.26
CA ILE A 54 -0.30 -3.92 10.70
C ILE A 54 1.21 -4.17 10.53
N ASP A 55 1.66 -5.40 10.82
CA ASP A 55 3.06 -5.78 10.68
C ASP A 55 3.50 -5.84 9.21
N LEU A 56 2.68 -6.44 8.35
CA LEU A 56 2.94 -6.48 6.91
C LEU A 56 2.96 -5.07 6.30
N THR A 57 2.03 -4.21 6.70
CA THR A 57 1.98 -2.81 6.22
C THR A 57 3.26 -2.06 6.58
N LYS A 58 3.71 -2.17 7.84
CA LYS A 58 4.96 -1.55 8.30
C LYS A 58 6.17 -2.09 7.54
N ARG A 59 6.28 -3.42 7.40
CA ARG A 59 7.40 -4.06 6.69
C ARG A 59 7.41 -3.72 5.21
N ALA A 60 6.24 -3.62 4.58
CA ALA A 60 6.12 -3.19 3.19
C ALA A 60 6.68 -1.78 2.99
N LYS A 61 6.33 -0.83 3.87
CA LYS A 61 6.89 0.52 3.83
C LYS A 61 8.41 0.53 3.97
N GLN A 62 8.95 -0.19 4.96
CA GLN A 62 10.39 -0.28 5.20
C GLN A 62 11.15 -0.92 4.02
N ALA A 63 10.55 -1.95 3.42
CA ALA A 63 11.12 -2.61 2.24
C ALA A 63 11.07 -1.69 1.02
N PHE A 64 9.99 -0.95 0.81
CA PHE A 64 9.89 0.05 -0.26
C PHE A 64 10.93 1.15 -0.10
N ASP A 65 11.13 1.66 1.12
CA ASP A 65 12.18 2.66 1.40
C ASP A 65 13.58 2.13 1.07
N SER A 66 13.85 0.85 1.38
CA SER A 66 15.14 0.21 1.13
C SER A 66 15.40 -0.05 -0.36
N GLU A 67 14.34 -0.32 -1.12
CA GLU A 67 14.39 -0.57 -2.57
C GLU A 67 14.26 0.73 -3.41
N GLY A 68 14.16 1.90 -2.76
CA GLY A 68 14.01 3.19 -3.43
C GLY A 68 12.63 3.41 -4.07
N ILE A 69 11.60 2.69 -3.61
CA ILE A 69 10.21 2.84 -4.07
C ILE A 69 9.56 3.98 -3.27
N SER A 70 9.39 5.13 -3.92
CA SER A 70 8.73 6.29 -3.32
C SER A 70 7.21 6.11 -3.27
N ILE A 71 6.61 6.49 -2.15
CA ILE A 71 5.15 6.60 -2.00
C ILE A 71 4.80 8.09 -2.11
N PRO A 72 3.89 8.49 -3.02
CA PRO A 72 3.54 9.89 -3.19
C PRO A 72 2.89 10.45 -1.93
N ALA A 73 3.30 11.66 -1.55
CA ALA A 73 2.65 12.41 -0.49
C ALA A 73 1.24 12.85 -0.94
N PRO A 74 0.30 13.04 0.00
CA PRO A 74 -1.00 13.61 -0.35
C PRO A 74 -0.81 14.97 -1.03
N PRO A 75 -1.64 15.29 -2.04
CA PRO A 75 -1.57 16.59 -2.70
C PRO A 75 -1.82 17.71 -1.66
N PRO A 76 -1.21 18.88 -1.86
CA PRO A 76 -1.46 20.03 -0.99
C PRO A 76 -2.96 20.36 -0.96
N GLU A 77 -3.45 20.79 0.20
CA GLU A 77 -4.84 21.24 0.36
C GLU A 77 -5.13 22.32 -0.68
N ALA A 78 -6.20 22.13 -1.45
CA ALA A 78 -6.62 23.13 -2.43
C ALA A 78 -6.88 24.46 -1.70
N PRO A 79 -6.45 25.61 -2.26
CA PRO A 79 -6.71 26.90 -1.65
C PRO A 79 -8.20 27.05 -1.32
N ARG A 80 -8.50 27.45 -0.09
CA ARG A 80 -9.88 27.74 0.35
C ARG A 80 -10.44 28.80 -0.60
N GLN A 81 -11.48 28.45 -1.35
CA GLN A 81 -12.17 29.40 -2.23
C GLN A 81 -12.73 30.53 -1.33
N GLU A 82 -12.13 31.70 -1.37
CA GLU A 82 -12.75 32.88 -0.79
C GLU A 82 -14.00 33.16 -1.61
N ALA A 83 -15.16 33.15 -0.95
CA ALA A 83 -16.42 33.47 -1.56
C ALA A 83 -16.26 34.82 -2.26
N SER A 84 -16.20 34.80 -3.59
CA SER A 84 -16.23 35.99 -4.42
C SER A 84 -17.51 36.72 -4.07
N ALA A 85 -17.41 37.70 -3.18
CA ALA A 85 -18.49 38.60 -2.86
C ALA A 85 -18.85 39.27 -4.18
N THR A 86 -19.98 38.85 -4.72
CA THR A 86 -20.66 39.48 -5.84
C THR A 86 -20.77 40.96 -5.54
N ARG A 87 -19.82 41.75 -6.06
CA ARG A 87 -19.88 43.19 -6.06
C ARG A 87 -20.91 43.55 -7.14
N ARG A 88 -22.16 43.70 -6.70
CA ARG A 88 -23.18 44.43 -7.46
C ARG A 88 -22.83 45.91 -7.49
#